data_AF-A0A550H442-F1
#
_entry.id   AF-A0A550H442-F1
#
_cell.length_a   1.000
_cell.length_b   1.000
_cell.length_c   1.000
_cell.angle_alpha   90.00
_cell.angle_beta   90.00
_cell.angle_gamma   90.00
#
_symmetry.space_group_name_H-M   'P 1'
#
loop_
_entity.id
_entity.type
_entity.pdbx_description
1 polymer ?
#
loop_
_entity_poly.entity_id
_entity_poly.type
_entity_poly.pdbx_seq_one_letter_code
_entity_poly.pdbx_strand_id
1 'polypeptide(L)'
;MPISQALVTRYFQLVINRQFTEATRELDRLKQKMHKTEWNRGYFRALYGMYLSRKTNGDVYAFFSKIDLTDKEALHGYRREFLNHMRNGLHGDFDRGYFSAWADCMRILTRTDFQPAQKHKNKNIEPEKIETVRSDKNQATMANFIDKK
;
A
#
# COMPACT_ATOMS: atom_id res chain seq x y z
N MET A 1 0.83 2.06 24.27
CA MET A 1 1.60 0.80 24.21
C MET A 1 2.91 1.05 23.49
N PRO A 2 4.05 0.53 23.98
CA PRO A 2 5.34 0.90 23.42
C PRO A 2 5.56 0.22 22.06
N ILE A 3 5.42 0.99 20.99
CA ILE A 3 5.88 0.63 19.65
C ILE A 3 7.15 1.46 19.39
N SER A 4 8.25 0.81 19.03
CA SER A 4 9.51 1.52 18.78
C SER A 4 9.42 2.33 17.49
N GLN A 5 9.22 3.64 17.63
CA GLN A 5 9.08 4.58 16.51
C GLN A 5 10.32 4.61 15.61
N ALA A 6 11.52 4.37 16.17
CA ALA A 6 12.76 4.29 15.39
C ALA A 6 12.75 3.09 14.43
N LEU A 7 12.39 1.90 14.91
CA LEU A 7 12.30 0.69 14.08
C LEU A 7 11.19 0.82 13.03
N VAL A 8 10.05 1.40 13.39
CA VAL A 8 8.96 1.69 12.45
C VAL A 8 9.43 2.63 11.33
N THR A 9 10.14 3.70 11.68
CA THR A 9 10.65 4.66 10.69
C THR A 9 11.63 4.00 9.75
N ARG A 10 12.56 3.20 10.28
CA ARG A 10 13.51 2.42 9.48
C ARG A 10 12.78 1.45 8.56
N TYR A 11 11.81 0.71 9.09
CA TYR A 11 10.99 -0.22 8.32
C TYR A 11 10.32 0.46 7.11
N PHE A 12 9.66 1.60 7.31
CA PHE A 12 9.02 2.31 6.22
C PHE A 12 9.99 2.77 5.14
N GLN A 13 11.14 3.33 5.54
CA GLN A 13 12.20 3.71 4.59
C GLN A 13 12.63 2.52 3.72
N LEU A 14 12.82 1.34 4.32
CA LEU A 14 13.20 0.11 3.61
C LEU A 14 12.09 -0.33 2.63
N VAL A 15 10.82 -0.33 3.05
CA VAL A 15 9.68 -0.73 2.19
C VAL A 15 9.54 0.21 0.99
N ILE A 16 9.63 1.52 1.21
CA ILE A 16 9.49 2.53 0.15
C ILE A 16 10.62 2.40 -0.87
N ASN A 17 11.86 2.22 -0.39
CA ASN A 17 13.05 1.99 -1.21
C ASN A 17 13.14 0.57 -1.80
N ARG A 18 12.10 -0.27 -1.59
CA ARG A 18 12.03 -1.66 -2.07
C ARG A 18 13.17 -2.56 -1.56
N GLN A 19 13.76 -2.22 -0.43
CA GLN A 19 14.77 -3.04 0.28
C GLN A 19 14.06 -4.11 1.12
N PHE A 20 13.44 -5.08 0.43
CA PHE A 20 12.50 -6.03 1.05
C PHE A 20 13.15 -7.00 2.04
N THR A 21 14.39 -7.40 1.80
CA THR A 21 15.11 -8.32 2.68
C THR A 21 15.36 -7.68 4.04
N GLU A 22 15.84 -6.44 4.05
CA GLU A 22 16.04 -5.65 5.27
C GLU A 22 14.70 -5.30 5.92
N ALA A 23 13.69 -4.92 5.12
CA ALA A 23 12.36 -4.59 5.63
C ALA A 23 11.75 -5.76 6.41
N THR A 24 11.87 -6.99 5.90
CA THR A 24 11.38 -8.19 6.61
C THR A 24 12.11 -8.39 7.94
N ARG A 25 13.44 -8.26 7.96
CA ARG A 25 14.21 -8.38 9.21
C ARG A 25 13.79 -7.34 10.25
N GLU A 26 13.53 -6.11 9.81
CA GLU A 26 13.09 -5.04 10.69
C GLU A 26 11.66 -5.26 11.20
N LEU A 27 10.78 -5.83 10.36
CA LEU A 27 9.43 -6.22 10.73
C LEU A 27 9.43 -7.34 11.79
N ASP A 28 10.32 -8.32 11.68
CA ASP A 28 10.47 -9.39 12.68
C ASP A 28 10.95 -8.85 14.03
N ARG A 29 11.90 -7.90 14.02
CA ARG A 29 12.34 -7.18 15.24
C ARG A 29 11.20 -6.41 15.89
N LEU A 30 10.36 -5.75 15.09
CA LEU A 30 9.16 -5.08 15.57
C LEU A 30 8.21 -6.09 16.25
N LYS A 31 7.94 -7.23 15.60
CA LYS A 31 7.09 -8.30 16.14
C LYS A 31 7.57 -8.80 17.50
N GLN A 32 8.88 -8.98 17.68
CA GLN A 32 9.46 -9.45 18.93
C GLN A 32 9.34 -8.44 20.08
N LYS A 33 9.39 -7.14 19.78
CA LYS A 33 9.33 -6.06 20.79
C LYS A 33 7.91 -5.60 21.11
N MET A 34 6.94 -5.89 20.24
CA MET A 34 5.55 -5.52 20.45
C MET A 34 4.92 -6.36 21.56
N HIS A 35 4.21 -5.70 22.47
CA HIS A 35 3.36 -6.38 23.44
C HIS A 35 2.17 -7.04 22.74
N LYS A 36 1.69 -8.18 23.27
CA LYS A 36 0.55 -8.92 22.72
C LYS A 36 -0.77 -8.24 23.07
N THR A 37 -1.22 -7.34 22.21
CA THR A 37 -2.46 -6.59 22.37
C THR A 37 -3.16 -6.44 21.01
N GLU A 38 -4.47 -6.23 21.02
CA GLU A 38 -5.21 -6.05 19.76
C GLU A 38 -4.73 -4.83 18.99
N TRP A 39 -4.42 -3.73 19.68
CA TRP A 39 -3.82 -2.55 19.07
C TRP A 39 -2.53 -2.87 18.32
N ASN A 40 -1.56 -3.52 18.98
CA ASN A 40 -0.28 -3.84 18.36
C ASN A 40 -0.45 -4.89 17.25
N ARG A 41 -1.40 -5.82 17.40
CA ARG A 41 -1.75 -6.80 16.37
C ARG A 41 -2.28 -6.14 15.11
N GLY A 42 -3.17 -5.15 15.25
CA GLY A 42 -3.68 -4.33 14.15
C GLY A 42 -2.57 -3.50 13.49
N TYR A 43 -1.75 -2.84 14.30
CA TYR A 43 -0.59 -2.07 13.82
C TYR A 43 0.36 -2.95 12.99
N PHE A 44 0.75 -4.10 13.54
CA PHE A 44 1.63 -5.06 12.86
C PHE A 44 1.00 -5.57 11.56
N ARG A 45 -0.32 -5.85 11.56
CA ARG A 45 -1.02 -6.31 10.37
C ARG A 45 -1.03 -5.26 9.26
N ALA A 46 -1.19 -3.99 9.61
CA ALA A 46 -1.06 -2.88 8.67
C ALA A 46 0.34 -2.83 8.06
N LEU A 47 1.40 -2.87 8.88
CA LEU A 47 2.78 -2.92 8.39
C LEU A 47 2.99 -4.08 7.41
N TYR A 48 2.62 -5.30 7.81
CA TYR A 48 2.77 -6.47 6.94
C TYR A 48 1.98 -6.33 5.62
N GLY A 49 0.76 -5.78 5.67
CA GLY A 49 -0.04 -5.49 4.49
C GLY A 49 0.62 -4.48 3.55
N MET A 50 1.24 -3.42 4.09
CA MET A 50 2.01 -2.45 3.33
C MET A 50 3.20 -3.10 2.61
N TYR A 51 3.94 -3.98 3.30
CA TYR A 51 5.03 -4.75 2.69
C TYR A 51 4.54 -5.61 1.52
N LEU A 52 3.47 -6.38 1.73
CA LEU A 52 2.90 -7.24 0.67
C LEU A 52 2.46 -6.41 -0.53
N SER A 53 1.72 -5.33 -0.28
CA SER A 53 1.26 -4.40 -1.29
C SER A 53 2.41 -3.81 -2.11
N ARG A 54 3.56 -3.55 -1.48
CA ARG A 54 4.71 -2.97 -2.18
C ARG A 54 5.59 -4.01 -2.88
N LYS A 55 5.63 -5.24 -2.38
CA LYS A 55 6.36 -6.37 -2.97
C LYS A 55 5.69 -6.87 -4.25
N THR A 56 4.37 -6.96 -4.25
CA THR A 56 3.59 -7.36 -5.43
C THR A 56 3.55 -6.21 -6.42
N ASN A 57 4.25 -6.35 -7.56
CA ASN A 57 4.17 -5.37 -8.64
C ASN A 57 2.83 -5.50 -9.37
N GLY A 58 2.22 -4.37 -9.74
CA GLY A 58 1.08 -4.35 -10.66
C GLY A 58 -0.31 -4.52 -10.03
N ASP A 59 -0.42 -4.50 -8.70
CA ASP A 59 -1.74 -4.48 -8.07
C ASP A 59 -2.37 -3.08 -8.23
N VAL A 60 -3.32 -2.96 -9.15
CA VAL A 60 -4.08 -1.74 -9.45
C VAL A 60 -4.99 -1.35 -8.26
N TYR A 61 -5.29 -2.31 -7.36
CA TYR A 61 -6.11 -2.08 -6.18
C TYR A 61 -5.28 -1.69 -4.95
N ALA A 62 -3.97 -1.90 -4.98
CA ALA A 62 -3.08 -1.51 -3.90
C ALA A 62 -3.13 0.01 -3.64
N PHE A 63 -3.29 0.39 -2.37
CA PHE A 63 -3.32 1.81 -2.02
C PHE A 63 -2.01 2.54 -2.45
N PHE A 64 -0.84 1.90 -2.26
CA PHE A 64 0.44 2.46 -2.70
C PHE A 64 0.57 2.69 -4.21
N SER A 65 -0.21 2.02 -5.07
CA SER A 65 -0.16 2.26 -6.51
C SER A 65 -0.98 3.48 -6.93
N LYS A 66 -1.91 3.92 -6.08
CA LYS A 66 -2.81 5.06 -6.32
C LYS A 66 -2.33 6.38 -5.72
N ILE A 67 -1.38 6.33 -4.80
CA ILE A 67 -0.87 7.53 -4.12
C ILE A 67 0.28 8.13 -4.91
N ASP A 68 0.23 9.45 -5.12
CA ASP A 68 1.40 10.22 -5.51
C ASP A 68 2.22 10.59 -4.27
N LEU A 69 3.44 10.06 -4.17
CA LEU A 69 4.33 10.34 -3.03
C LEU A 69 4.93 11.76 -3.07
N THR A 70 4.83 12.45 -4.21
CA THR A 70 5.33 13.82 -4.36
C THR A 70 4.32 14.87 -3.90
N ASP A 71 3.04 14.50 -3.84
CA ASP A 71 1.95 15.37 -3.39
C ASP A 71 1.87 15.38 -1.85
N LYS A 72 2.56 16.35 -1.24
CA LYS A 72 2.57 16.51 0.23
C LYS A 72 1.18 16.88 0.78
N GLU A 73 0.33 17.59 0.03
CA GLU A 73 -1.00 17.97 0.50
C GLU A 73 -1.93 16.76 0.59
N ALA A 74 -1.93 15.90 -0.44
CA ALA A 74 -2.67 14.65 -0.43
C ALA A 74 -2.21 13.73 0.71
N LEU A 75 -0.89 13.59 0.92
CA LEU A 75 -0.35 12.81 2.04
C LEU A 75 -0.80 13.35 3.41
N HIS A 76 -0.86 14.68 3.58
CA HIS A 76 -1.43 15.29 4.77
C HIS A 76 -2.93 15.02 4.92
N GLY A 77 -3.67 14.99 3.81
CA GLY A 77 -5.08 14.57 3.74
C GLY A 77 -5.29 13.16 4.27
N TYR A 78 -4.60 12.18 3.67
CA TYR A 78 -4.68 10.78 4.11
C TYR A 78 -4.29 10.60 5.57
N ARG A 79 -3.25 11.31 6.04
CA ARG A 79 -2.86 11.27 7.46
C ARG A 79 -4.00 11.70 8.37
N ARG A 80 -4.72 12.79 8.04
CA ARG A 80 -5.86 13.27 8.84
C ARG A 80 -6.99 12.25 8.86
N GLU A 81 -7.31 11.65 7.72
CA GLU A 81 -8.35 10.63 7.61
C GLU A 81 -8.03 9.39 8.46
N PHE A 82 -6.81 8.87 8.38
CA PHE A 82 -6.40 7.74 9.22
C PHE A 82 -6.40 8.07 10.72
N LEU A 83 -6.02 9.30 11.10
CA LEU A 83 -6.13 9.75 12.50
C LEU A 83 -7.59 9.85 12.96
N ASN A 84 -8.52 10.24 12.07
CA ASN A 84 -9.94 10.26 12.38
C ASN A 84 -10.48 8.85 12.61
N HIS A 85 -10.13 7.89 11.76
CA HIS A 85 -10.49 6.49 12.00
C HIS A 85 -9.87 5.96 13.30
N MET A 86 -8.58 6.20 13.53
CA MET A 86 -7.92 5.79 14.78
C MET A 86 -8.62 6.35 16.03
N ARG A 87 -9.16 7.58 15.97
CA ARG A 87 -9.87 8.22 17.10
C ARG A 87 -11.34 7.83 17.20
N ASN A 88 -11.90 7.18 16.18
CA ASN A 88 -13.31 6.78 16.17
C ASN A 88 -13.55 5.68 17.21
N GLY A 89 -14.43 5.96 18.17
CA GLY A 89 -14.78 5.02 19.24
C GLY A 89 -15.53 3.77 18.77
N LEU A 90 -16.11 3.78 17.57
CA LEU A 90 -16.80 2.63 16.97
C LEU A 90 -15.83 1.54 16.49
N HIS A 91 -14.56 1.90 16.25
CA HIS A 91 -13.54 0.96 15.80
C HIS A 91 -12.97 0.18 16.98
N GLY A 92 -12.73 -1.11 16.81
CA GLY A 92 -12.04 -1.92 17.82
C GLY A 92 -10.58 -1.49 18.01
N ASP A 93 -9.95 -1.93 19.10
CA ASP A 93 -8.51 -1.67 19.33
C ASP A 93 -7.64 -2.11 18.17
N PHE A 94 -7.99 -3.24 17.54
CA PHE A 94 -7.33 -3.73 16.35
C PHE A 94 -7.38 -2.72 15.21
N ASP A 95 -8.57 -2.25 14.85
CA ASP A 95 -8.76 -1.32 13.73
C ASP A 95 -8.07 0.02 14.01
N ARG A 96 -8.17 0.52 15.24
CA ARG A 96 -7.47 1.76 15.64
C ARG A 96 -5.96 1.59 15.55
N GLY A 97 -5.43 0.45 15.98
CA GLY A 97 -4.04 0.06 15.79
C GLY A 97 -3.65 0.06 14.31
N TYR A 98 -4.47 -0.56 13.46
CA TYR A 98 -4.27 -0.63 12.01
C TYR A 98 -4.19 0.76 11.36
N PHE A 99 -5.16 1.64 11.65
CA PHE A 99 -5.18 2.99 11.11
C PHE A 99 -4.04 3.87 11.65
N SER A 100 -3.62 3.66 12.91
CA SER A 100 -2.48 4.40 13.48
C SER A 100 -1.16 4.13 12.73
N ALA A 101 -0.95 2.89 12.25
CA ALA A 101 0.21 2.55 11.44
C ALA A 101 0.20 3.28 10.08
N TRP A 102 -0.96 3.38 9.44
CA TRP A 102 -1.11 4.14 8.20
C TRP A 102 -0.90 5.65 8.41
N ALA A 103 -1.40 6.22 9.52
CA ALA A 103 -1.13 7.60 9.88
C ALA A 103 0.36 7.88 10.10
N ASP A 104 1.09 6.97 10.75
CA ASP A 104 2.54 7.04 10.93
C ASP A 104 3.28 6.93 9.59
N CYS A 105 2.84 6.05 8.69
CA CYS A 105 3.39 5.91 7.34
C CYS A 105 3.29 7.24 6.57
N MET A 106 2.10 7.85 6.52
CA MET A 106 1.90 9.14 5.84
C MET A 106 2.75 10.25 6.47
N ARG A 107 2.90 10.28 7.79
CA ARG A 107 3.78 11.24 8.48
C ARG A 107 5.24 11.12 7.99
N ILE A 108 5.72 9.89 7.81
CA ILE A 108 7.12 9.64 7.40
C ILE A 108 7.32 9.93 5.91
N LEU A 109 6.32 9.62 5.09
CA LEU A 109 6.26 10.00 3.67
C LEU A 109 6.38 11.52 3.48
N THR A 110 5.65 12.32 4.27
CA THR A 110 5.72 13.80 4.14
C THR A 110 7.07 14.41 4.54
N ARG A 111 7.86 13.72 5.37
CA ARG A 111 9.11 14.23 5.95
C ARG A 111 10.36 13.83 5.19
N THR A 112 10.25 12.84 4.31
CA THR A 112 11.40 12.29 3.62
C THR A 112 11.26 12.71 2.16
N ASP A 113 12.24 13.43 1.64
CA ASP A 113 12.30 13.73 0.21
C ASP A 113 12.74 12.46 -0.52
N PHE A 114 11.79 11.55 -0.76
CA PHE A 114 12.03 10.34 -1.53
C PHE A 114 12.17 10.72 -3.00
N GLN A 115 13.34 10.46 -3.58
CA GLN A 115 13.47 10.45 -5.03
C GLN A 115 12.53 9.36 -5.57
N PRO A 116 11.58 9.68 -6.45
CA PRO A 116 10.69 8.66 -6.99
C PRO A 116 11.56 7.62 -7.70
N ALA A 117 11.49 6.37 -7.25
CA ALA A 117 12.03 5.25 -8.00
C ALA A 117 11.49 5.40 -9.42
N GLN A 118 12.38 5.57 -10.40
CA GLN A 118 12.05 5.92 -11.77
C GLN A 118 10.81 5.12 -12.19
N LYS A 119 9.72 5.82 -12.53
CA LYS A 119 8.64 5.22 -13.30
C LYS A 119 9.34 4.69 -14.54
N HIS A 120 9.61 3.39 -14.59
CA HIS A 120 9.86 2.74 -15.87
C HIS A 120 8.61 3.07 -16.68
N LYS A 121 8.73 4.01 -17.62
CA LYS A 121 7.80 4.16 -18.72
C LYS A 121 7.88 2.81 -19.43
N ASN A 122 6.99 1.88 -19.06
CA ASN A 122 6.70 0.78 -19.94
C ASN A 122 6.08 1.43 -21.17
N LYS A 123 6.93 1.59 -22.18
CA LYS A 123 6.52 1.82 -23.56
C LYS A 123 5.46 0.77 -23.89
N ASN A 124 4.34 1.27 -24.41
CA ASN A 124 3.37 0.55 -25.23
C ASN A 124 2.88 -0.78 -24.63
N ILE A 125 1.85 -0.70 -23.78
CA ILE A 125 0.84 -1.76 -23.80
C ILE A 125 0.00 -1.46 -25.04
N GLU A 126 0.38 -2.06 -26.18
CA GLU A 126 -0.60 -2.24 -27.25
C GLU A 126 -1.75 -3.08 -26.69
N PRO A 127 -3.01 -2.76 -27.01
CA PRO A 127 -4.13 -3.58 -26.57
C PRO A 127 -3.91 -5.00 -27.09
N GLU A 128 -3.79 -5.94 -26.15
CA GLU A 128 -3.76 -7.37 -26.40
C GLU A 128 -4.89 -7.71 -27.38
N LYS A 129 -4.53 -8.03 -28.61
CA LYS A 129 -5.47 -8.57 -29.60
C LYS A 129 -5.84 -9.95 -29.09
N ILE A 130 -7.03 -10.08 -28.54
CA ILE A 130 -7.58 -11.37 -28.11
C ILE A 130 -7.68 -12.24 -29.38
N GLU A 131 -6.71 -13.12 -29.60
CA GLU A 131 -6.79 -14.14 -30.65
C GLU A 131 -7.84 -15.17 -30.23
N THR A 132 -9.00 -15.10 -30.87
CA THR A 132 -10.03 -16.12 -30.76
C THR A 132 -9.52 -17.40 -31.42
N VAL A 133 -9.31 -18.44 -30.62
CA VAL A 133 -9.07 -19.80 -31.11
C VAL A 133 -10.36 -20.27 -31.79
N ARG A 134 -10.40 -20.15 -33.13
CA ARG A 134 -11.41 -20.61 -34.13
C ARG A 134 -12.22 -19.48 -34.77
N SER A 135 -12.23 -19.47 -36.11
CA SER A 135 -12.87 -18.48 -36.96
C SER A 135 -14.39 -18.68 -37.10
N ASP A 136 -15.09 -18.96 -36.01
CA ASP A 136 -16.54 -19.12 -36.06
C ASP A 136 -17.21 -17.76 -35.94
N LYS A 137 -17.64 -17.23 -37.09
CA LYS A 137 -18.25 -15.90 -37.30
C LYS A 137 -19.55 -15.63 -36.51
N ASN A 138 -20.00 -16.54 -35.66
CA ASN A 138 -21.29 -16.48 -34.98
C ASN A 138 -21.20 -16.36 -33.44
N GLN A 139 -20.03 -16.20 -32.84
CA GLN A 139 -19.94 -15.87 -31.41
C GLN A 139 -19.88 -14.36 -31.18
N ALA A 140 -20.90 -13.81 -30.53
CA ALA A 140 -20.85 -12.46 -30.00
C ALA A 140 -20.06 -12.45 -28.68
N THR A 141 -18.91 -11.76 -28.64
CA THR A 141 -18.15 -11.50 -27.42
C THR A 141 -18.53 -10.14 -26.81
N MET A 142 -18.33 -9.98 -25.50
CA MET A 142 -18.59 -8.72 -24.76
C MET A 142 -17.93 -7.49 -25.39
N ALA A 143 -16.80 -7.67 -26.09
CA ALA A 143 -16.13 -6.60 -26.84
C ALA A 143 -17.02 -6.01 -27.96
N ASN A 144 -17.80 -6.84 -28.66
CA ASN A 144 -18.66 -6.41 -29.76
C ASN A 144 -19.84 -5.53 -29.29
N PHE A 145 -20.14 -5.53 -27.99
CA PHE A 145 -21.21 -4.71 -27.41
C PHE A 145 -20.74 -3.31 -27.01
N ILE A 146 -19.43 -3.10 -26.81
CA ILE A 146 -18.89 -1.84 -26.28
C ILE A 146 -18.61 -0.83 -27.41
N ASP A 147 -18.29 -1.31 -28.62
CA ASP A 147 -17.95 -0.46 -29.78
C ASP A 147 -19.15 0.12 -30.54
N LYS A 148 -20.39 -0.17 -30.13
CA LYS A 148 -21.58 0.49 -30.67
C LYS A 148 -22.00 1.65 -29.78
N LYS A 149 -21.34 2.79 -29.92
CA LYS A 149 -21.89 4.10 -29.57
C LYS A 149 -21.52 5.15 -30.60
#